data_AF-A0AA85A579-F1
#
_entry.id   AF-A0AA85A579-F1
#
_cell.length_a   1.000
_cell.length_b   1.000
_cell.length_c   1.000
_cell.angle_alpha   90.00
_cell.angle_beta   90.00
_cell.angle_gamma   90.00
#
_symmetry.space_group_name_H-M   'P 1'
#
loop_
_entity.id
_entity.type
_entity.pdbx_description
1 polymer ?
#
loop_
_entity_poly.entity_id
_entity_poly.type
_entity_poly.pdbx_seq_one_letter_code
_entity_poly.pdbx_strand_id
1 'polypeptide(L)' 'MEELESWKRTHETPTEWRIRRSFLEKNFNKLHPERLECLSHCFTNATLYKVKYPEKVMEEVLENLVFVT' A
#
# COMPACT_ATOMS: atom_id res chain seq x y z
N MET A 1 0.67 7.42 -13.20
CA MET A 1 0.50 8.48 -12.19
C MET A 1 1.89 9.01 -11.84
N GLU A 2 2.27 10.19 -12.34
CA GLU A 2 3.59 10.81 -12.06
C GLU A 2 3.68 11.31 -10.61
N GLU A 3 2.57 11.77 -10.05
CA GLU A 3 2.49 12.27 -8.67
C GLU A 3 2.99 11.26 -7.63
N LEU A 4 2.66 9.98 -7.82
CA LEU A 4 3.10 8.90 -6.92
C LEU A 4 4.60 8.63 -6.96
N GLU A 5 5.33 9.01 -8.02
CA GLU A 5 6.77 8.74 -8.08
C GLU A 5 7.53 9.49 -6.97
N SER A 6 7.01 10.65 -6.55
CA SER A 6 7.54 11.42 -5.42
C SER A 6 7.37 10.72 -4.06
N TRP A 7 6.50 9.70 -3.98
CA TRP A 7 6.26 8.94 -2.75
C TRP A 7 7.20 7.74 -2.60
N LYS A 8 7.99 7.40 -3.62
CA LYS A 8 8.97 6.31 -3.57
C LYS A 8 10.07 6.63 -2.57
N ARG A 9 10.38 5.69 -1.68
CA ARG A 9 11.48 5.85 -0.71
C ARG A 9 12.80 5.43 -1.34
N THR A 10 13.89 6.11 -0.96
CA THR A 10 15.23 5.85 -1.51
C THR A 10 15.77 4.44 -1.22
N HIS A 11 15.28 3.81 -0.15
CA HIS A 11 15.68 2.47 0.27
C HIS A 11 14.74 1.37 -0.25
N GLU A 12 13.65 1.70 -0.93
CA GLU A 12 12.78 0.68 -1.52
C GLU A 12 13.44 0.02 -2.71
N THR A 13 13.47 -1.31 -2.69
CA THR A 13 13.81 -2.12 -3.85
C THR A 13 12.77 -1.92 -4.96
N PRO A 14 13.14 -2.21 -6.23
CA PRO A 14 12.17 -2.18 -7.33
C PRO A 14 10.94 -3.05 -7.11
N THR A 15 11.09 -4.18 -6.42
CA THR A 15 9.99 -5.10 -6.11
C THR A 15 9.03 -4.52 -5.07
N GLU A 16 9.55 -3.94 -3.98
CA GLU A 16 8.73 -3.25 -2.97
C GLU A 16 7.96 -2.10 -3.61
N TRP A 17 8.64 -1.24 -4.38
CA TRP A 17 7.99 -0.11 -5.02
C TRP A 17 6.88 -0.55 -5.97
N ARG A 18 7.12 -1.57 -6.80
CA ARG A 18 6.10 -2.09 -7.73
C ARG A 18 4.85 -2.57 -7.00
N ILE A 19 5.01 -3.28 -5.88
CA ILE A 19 3.88 -3.80 -5.09
C ILE A 19 3.17 -2.65 -4.39
N ARG A 20 3.91 -1.77 -3.70
CA ARG A 20 3.34 -0.63 -2.98
C ARG A 20 2.61 0.32 -3.92
N ARG A 21 3.20 0.65 -5.07
CA ARG A 21 2.61 1.52 -6.08
C ARG A 21 1.28 0.99 -6.60
N SER A 22 1.15 -0.32 -6.81
CA SER A 22 -0.12 -0.93 -7.22
C SER A 22 -1.24 -0.69 -6.20
N PHE A 23 -0.92 -0.72 -4.89
CA PHE A 23 -1.88 -0.38 -3.84
C PHE A 23 -2.20 1.12 -3.83
N LEU A 24 -1.19 1.98 -3.97
CA LEU A 24 -1.35 3.44 -4.03
C LEU A 24 -2.26 3.85 -5.20
N GLU A 25 -1.98 3.35 -6.41
CA GLU A 25 -2.72 3.70 -7.63
C GLU A 25 -4.21 3.33 -7.54
N LYS A 26 -4.53 2.19 -6.93
CA LYS A 26 -5.92 1.73 -6.76
C LYS A 26 -6.74 2.53 -5.75
N ASN A 27 -6.06 3.17 -4.80
CA ASN A 27 -6.69 3.78 -3.63
C ASN A 27 -6.41 5.29 -3.52
N PHE A 28 -5.70 5.87 -4.48
CA PHE A 28 -5.25 7.27 -4.46
C PHE A 28 -6.36 8.29 -4.16
N ASN A 29 -7.52 8.10 -4.78
CA ASN A 29 -8.67 9.00 -4.62
C ASN A 29 -9.70 8.52 -3.58
N LYS A 30 -9.42 7.43 -2.85
CA LYS A 30 -10.37 6.80 -1.90
C LYS A 30 -10.00 7.05 -0.45
N LEU A 31 -8.72 7.28 -0.18
CA LEU A 31 -8.18 7.37 1.17
C LEU A 31 -7.47 8.71 1.37
N HIS A 32 -7.50 9.21 2.60
CA HIS A 32 -6.67 10.34 2.99
C HIS A 32 -5.18 10.03 2.74
N PRO A 33 -4.35 10.97 2.23
CA PRO A 33 -2.96 10.70 1.86
C PRO A 33 -2.13 9.99 2.93
N GLU A 34 -2.20 10.45 4.17
CA GLU A 34 -1.47 9.83 5.29
C GLU A 34 -1.92 8.39 5.57
N ARG A 35 -3.23 8.12 5.47
CA ARG A 35 -3.76 6.77 5.69
C ARG A 35 -3.40 5.85 4.53
N LEU A 36 -3.47 6.36 3.31
CA LEU A 36 -3.05 5.67 2.10
C LEU A 36 -1.58 5.25 2.19
N GLU A 37 -0.71 6.18 2.59
CA GLU A 37 0.72 5.90 2.78
C GLU A 37 0.93 4.78 3.80
N CYS A 38 0.33 4.93 4.99
CA CYS A 38 0.42 3.96 6.07
C CYS A 38 -0.04 2.55 5.63
N LEU A 39 -1.24 2.44 5.05
CA LEU A 39 -1.79 1.16 4.61
C LEU A 39 -0.99 0.55 3.46
N SER A 40 -0.39 1.36 2.58
CA SER A 40 0.48 0.88 1.50
C SER A 40 1.73 0.17 2.04
N HIS A 41 2.30 0.66 3.14
CA HIS A 41 3.42 0.01 3.83
C HIS A 41 2.98 -1.27 4.54
N CYS A 42 1.84 -1.25 5.24
CA CYS A 42 1.28 -2.45 5.86
C CYS A 42 1.02 -3.55 4.82
N PHE A 43 0.42 -3.21 3.68
CA PHE A 43 0.19 -4.11 2.56
C PHE A 43 1.49 -4.71 2.03
N THR A 44 2.49 -3.86 1.74
CA THR A 44 3.78 -4.31 1.20
C THR A 44 4.49 -5.25 2.17
N ASN A 45 4.50 -4.90 3.45
CA ASN A 45 5.15 -5.71 4.48
C ASN A 45 4.44 -7.04 4.71
N ALA A 46 3.11 -7.06 4.76
CA ALA A 46 2.33 -8.29 4.87
C ALA A 46 2.50 -9.19 3.63
N THR A 47 2.64 -8.58 2.44
CA THR A 47 2.79 -9.31 1.17
C THR A 47 4.17 -9.93 1.01
N LEU A 48 5.24 -9.17 1.24
CA LEU A 48 6.62 -9.59 0.99
C LEU A 48 7.25 -10.28 2.20
N TYR A 49 7.05 -9.73 3.39
CA TYR A 49 7.70 -10.20 4.62
C TYR A 49 6.81 -11.08 5.50
N LYS A 50 5.54 -11.26 5.11
CA LYS A 50 4.56 -12.12 5.81
C LYS A 50 4.33 -11.72 7.28
N VAL A 51 4.59 -10.46 7.60
CA VAL A 51 4.30 -9.89 8.92
C VAL A 51 2.80 -9.62 9.07
N LYS A 52 2.34 -9.50 10.32
CA LYS A 52 0.97 -9.16 10.65
C LYS A 52 0.92 -7.87 11.47
N TYR A 53 -0.12 -7.11 11.24
CA TYR A 53 -0.50 -5.93 12.01
C TYR A 53 -1.73 -6.25 12.87
N PRO A 54 -2.15 -5.34 13.79
CA PRO A 54 -3.41 -5.50 14.51
C PRO A 54 -4.59 -5.78 13.56
N GLU A 55 -5.55 -6.57 14.03
CA GLU A 55 -6.67 -7.09 13.22
C GLU A 55 -7.37 -6.02 12.39
N LYS A 56 -7.77 -4.90 13.01
CA LYS A 56 -8.42 -3.78 12.32
C LYS A 56 -7.59 -3.20 11.16
N VAL A 57 -6.26 -3.17 11.28
CA VAL A 57 -5.39 -2.70 10.20
C VAL A 57 -5.37 -3.73 9.06
N MET A 58 -5.35 -5.02 9.40
CA MET A 58 -5.40 -6.08 8.40
C MET A 58 -6.74 -6.08 7.66
N GLU A 59 -7.85 -5.84 8.36
CA GLU A 59 -9.18 -5.66 7.76
C GLU A 59 -9.19 -4.49 6.77
N GLU A 60 -8.72 -3.31 7.18
CA GLU A 60 -8.65 -2.15 6.29
C GLU A 60 -7.77 -2.40 5.06
N VAL A 61 -6.63 -3.09 5.22
CA VAL A 61 -5.79 -3.48 4.07
C VAL A 61 -6.55 -4.40 3.12
N LEU A 62 -7.27 -5.40 3.65
CA LEU A 62 -8.05 -6.35 2.86
C LEU A 62 -9.22 -5.69 2.14
N GLU A 63 -9.99 -4.83 2.81
CA GLU A 63 -11.09 -4.08 2.21
C GLU A 63 -10.61 -3.23 1.02
N ASN A 64 -9.43 -2.62 1.15
CA ASN A 64 -8.83 -1.79 0.10
C ASN A 64 -8.03 -2.60 -0.95
N LEU A 65 -8.00 -3.93 -0.84
CA LEU A 65 -7.47 -4.85 -1.86
C LEU A 65 -8.55 -5.41 -2.79
N VAL A 66 -9.81 -5.53 -2.34
CA VAL A 66 -10.82 -6.45 -2.92
C VAL A 66 -11.71 -5.85 -4.02
N PHE A 67 -11.56 -4.59 -4.44
CA PHE A 67 -12.38 -4.03 -5.53
C PHE A 67 -11.90 -4.41 -6.97
N VAL A 68 -11.42 -5.64 -7.17
CA VAL A 68 -11.15 -6.19 -8.51
C VAL A 68 -11.73 -7.59 -8.62
N THR A 69 -13.02 -7.66 -8.92
CA THR A 69 -13.67 -8.70 -9.75
C THR A 69 -14.70 -8.01 -10.60
#